data_AF-E3SA83-F1
#
_entry.id   AF-E3SA83-F1
#
_cell.length_a   1.000
_cell.length_b   1.000
_cell.length_c   1.000
_cell.angle_alpha   90.00
_cell.angle_beta   90.00
_cell.angle_gamma   90.00
#
_symmetry.space_group_name_H-M   'P 1'
#
loop_
_entity.id
_entity.type
_entity.pdbx_description
1 polymer ?
#
loop_
_entity_poly.entity_id
_entity_poly.type
_entity_poly.pdbx_seq_one_letter_code
_entity_poly.pdbx_strand_id
1 'polypeptide(L)'
;MAHMTNLTFDVSTWEIYACLLHGGTLVCVDSATVLDAEAVLQLYRQHHVKTAFVTPSLFRSYTMQAPTLFTGLDMLCVGGEAVHLADLRAAEQYLTGKFVNGYGPTENTTFSTTFLVSKNEQYTNG
;
A
#
# COMPACT_ATOMS: atom_id res chain seq x y z
N MET A 1 8.55 5.33 -5.30
CA MET A 1 7.51 4.30 -5.14
C MET A 1 8.18 3.00 -4.75
N ALA A 2 7.66 2.28 -3.76
CA ALA A 2 8.13 0.93 -3.45
C ALA A 2 7.55 -0.05 -4.47
N HIS A 3 8.41 -0.84 -5.11
CA HIS A 3 8.02 -1.98 -5.94
C HIS A 3 8.22 -3.25 -5.13
N MET A 4 7.12 -3.76 -4.59
CA MET A 4 7.09 -4.89 -3.66
C MET A 4 6.31 -6.07 -4.22
N THR A 5 5.47 -5.81 -5.22
CA THR A 5 4.61 -6.81 -5.81
C THR A 5 5.42 -7.71 -6.75
N ASN A 6 5.26 -9.03 -6.63
CA ASN A 6 5.84 -9.98 -7.58
C ASN A 6 5.33 -9.68 -9.00
N LEU A 7 6.25 -9.68 -9.98
CA LEU A 7 6.00 -9.39 -11.40
C LEU A 7 4.91 -10.26 -12.05
N THR A 8 4.56 -11.40 -11.46
CA THR A 8 3.45 -12.24 -11.96
C THR A 8 2.07 -11.69 -11.63
N PHE A 9 1.95 -10.76 -10.67
CA PHE A 9 0.70 -10.07 -10.36
C PHE A 9 0.63 -8.76 -11.12
N ASP A 10 -0.56 -8.44 -11.64
CA ASP A 10 -0.83 -7.26 -12.44
C ASP A 10 -0.62 -5.93 -11.69
N VAL A 11 -0.76 -5.91 -10.36
CA VAL A 11 -0.41 -4.74 -9.53
C VAL A 11 1.03 -4.27 -9.73
N SER A 12 1.96 -5.17 -10.08
CA SER A 12 3.34 -4.78 -10.43
C SER A 12 3.39 -3.78 -11.60
N THR A 13 2.44 -3.87 -12.53
CA THR A 13 2.34 -2.94 -13.66
C THR A 13 2.01 -1.53 -13.18
N TRP A 14 1.14 -1.38 -12.18
CA TRP A 14 0.83 -0.09 -11.58
C TRP A 14 2.04 0.47 -10.84
N GLU A 15 2.72 -0.34 -10.03
CA GLU A 15 3.95 0.09 -9.33
C GLU A 15 5.02 0.62 -10.31
N ILE A 16 5.23 -0.09 -11.41
CA ILE A 16 6.24 0.29 -12.41
C ILE A 16 5.79 1.51 -13.21
N TYR A 17 4.65 1.43 -13.90
CA TYR A 17 4.25 2.45 -14.86
C TYR A 17 3.75 3.72 -14.20
N ALA A 18 2.99 3.64 -13.10
CA ALA A 18 2.56 4.85 -12.40
C ALA A 18 3.76 5.61 -11.82
N CYS A 19 4.82 4.93 -11.40
CA CYS A 19 6.04 5.59 -10.95
C CYS A 19 6.81 6.24 -12.11
N LEU A 20 7.18 5.45 -13.11
CA LEU A 20 8.12 5.89 -14.16
C LEU A 20 7.50 6.92 -15.10
N LEU A 21 6.20 6.82 -15.41
CA LEU A 21 5.51 7.78 -16.28
C LEU A 21 5.26 9.14 -15.61
N HIS A 22 5.43 9.23 -14.28
CA HIS A 22 5.35 10.49 -13.53
C HIS A 22 6.73 11.03 -13.10
N GLY A 23 7.83 10.48 -13.65
CA GLY A 23 9.20 10.91 -13.33
C GLY A 23 9.67 10.50 -11.93
N GLY A 24 9.00 9.52 -11.30
CA GLY A 24 9.34 9.03 -9.98
C GLY A 24 10.50 8.01 -10.00
N THR A 25 11.05 7.73 -8.82
CA THR A 25 12.03 6.67 -8.60
C THR A 25 11.36 5.40 -8.09
N LEU A 26 11.61 4.27 -8.77
CA LEU A 26 11.14 2.95 -8.36
C LEU A 26 12.19 2.28 -7.46
N VAL A 27 11.79 1.88 -6.26
CA VAL A 27 12.65 1.19 -5.29
C VAL A 27 12.25 -0.29 -5.29
N CYS A 28 13.06 -1.14 -5.90
CA CYS A 28 12.80 -2.58 -5.99
C CYS A 28 13.11 -3.25 -4.65
N VAL A 29 12.11 -3.91 -4.07
CA VAL A 29 12.21 -4.60 -2.78
C VAL A 29 12.13 -6.10 -3.04
N ASP A 30 13.10 -6.87 -2.53
CA ASP A 30 13.08 -8.32 -2.67
C ASP A 30 12.01 -8.97 -1.78
N SER A 31 11.59 -10.17 -2.14
CA SER A 31 10.50 -10.88 -1.46
C SER A 31 10.77 -11.19 0.02
N ALA A 32 12.03 -11.38 0.41
CA ALA A 32 12.35 -11.64 1.81
C ALA A 32 12.18 -10.36 2.64
N THR A 33 12.65 -9.22 2.10
CA THR A 33 12.43 -7.91 2.71
C THR A 33 10.95 -7.57 2.82
N VAL A 34 10.13 -7.82 1.79
CA VAL A 34 8.66 -7.57 1.85
C VAL A 34 7.99 -8.28 3.03
N LEU A 35 8.48 -9.45 3.44
CA LEU A 35 7.89 -10.20 4.56
C LEU A 35 8.39 -9.74 5.95
N ASP A 36 9.40 -8.86 6.00
CA ASP A 36 9.96 -8.27 7.21
C ASP A 36 9.56 -6.79 7.32
N ALA A 37 8.59 -6.50 8.18
CA ALA A 37 8.04 -5.16 8.34
C ALA A 37 9.08 -4.13 8.82
N GLU A 38 10.06 -4.54 9.62
CA GLU A 38 11.11 -3.66 10.12
C GLU A 38 12.13 -3.38 9.01
N ALA A 39 12.50 -4.39 8.22
CA ALA A 39 13.36 -4.19 7.06
C ALA A 39 12.71 -3.24 6.02
N VAL A 40 11.40 -3.38 5.78
CA VAL A 40 10.63 -2.45 4.95
C VAL A 40 10.64 -1.04 5.52
N LEU A 41 10.43 -0.88 6.84
CA LEU A 41 10.50 0.43 7.50
C LEU A 41 11.86 1.10 7.27
N GLN A 42 12.97 0.38 7.46
CA GLN A 42 14.31 0.92 7.24
C GLN A 42 14.52 1.32 5.78
N LEU A 43 14.09 0.46 4.83
CA LEU A 43 14.14 0.74 3.40
C LEU A 43 13.32 1.98 3.01
N TYR A 44 12.11 2.12 3.56
CA TYR A 44 11.24 3.27 3.31
C TYR A 44 11.89 4.57 3.76
N ARG A 45 12.54 4.56 4.93
CA ARG A 45 13.29 5.71 5.45
C ARG A 45 14.52 6.02 4.61
N GLN A 46 15.31 5.01 4.27
CA GLN A 46 16.54 5.16 3.49
C GLN A 46 16.29 5.72 2.10
N HIS A 47 15.23 5.26 1.42
CA HIS A 47 14.92 5.64 0.05
C HIS A 47 13.80 6.69 -0.06
N HIS A 48 13.35 7.25 1.06
CA HIS A 48 12.27 8.23 1.13
C HIS A 48 11.02 7.80 0.35
N VAL A 49 10.57 6.56 0.56
CA VAL A 49 9.39 6.02 -0.12
C VAL A 49 8.16 6.87 0.23
N LYS A 50 7.45 7.31 -0.81
CA LYS A 50 6.23 8.13 -0.70
C LYS A 50 4.93 7.42 -1.07
N THR A 51 5.04 6.33 -1.80
CA THR A 51 3.89 5.59 -2.31
C THR A 51 4.19 4.11 -2.30
N ALA A 52 3.22 3.32 -1.84
CA ALA A 52 3.28 1.87 -1.80
C ALA A 52 1.89 1.26 -2.03
N PHE A 53 1.88 0.01 -2.49
CA PHE A 53 0.70 -0.84 -2.51
C PHE A 53 0.93 -2.05 -1.58
N VAL A 54 -0.09 -2.47 -0.84
CA VAL A 54 -0.07 -3.70 -0.04
C VAL A 54 -1.43 -4.39 -0.08
N THR A 55 -1.47 -5.72 0.06
CA THR A 55 -2.74 -6.41 0.29
C THR A 55 -3.27 -6.09 1.69
N PRO A 56 -4.59 -6.16 1.96
CA PRO A 56 -5.14 -6.01 3.30
C PRO A 56 -4.51 -6.92 4.35
N SER A 57 -4.20 -8.17 4.02
CA SER A 57 -3.48 -9.10 4.91
C SER A 57 -2.06 -8.60 5.25
N LEU A 58 -1.32 -8.10 4.27
CA LEU A 58 0.02 -7.54 4.50
C LEU A 58 -0.05 -6.22 5.29
N PHE A 59 -1.03 -5.38 5.00
CA PHE A 59 -1.32 -4.16 5.76
C PHE A 59 -1.58 -4.45 7.24
N ARG A 60 -2.40 -5.46 7.56
CA ARG A 60 -2.64 -5.90 8.94
C ARG A 60 -1.33 -6.36 9.59
N SER A 61 -0.55 -7.19 8.91
CA SER A 61 0.74 -7.70 9.40
C SER A 61 1.69 -6.54 9.76
N TYR A 62 1.83 -5.58 8.86
CA TYR A 62 2.64 -4.38 9.02
C TYR A 62 2.17 -3.48 10.17
N THR A 63 0.85 -3.30 10.30
CA THR A 63 0.25 -2.53 11.40
C THR A 63 0.58 -3.14 12.76
N MET A 64 0.65 -4.48 12.85
CA MET A 64 0.98 -5.18 14.09
C MET A 64 2.48 -5.16 14.43
N GLN A 65 3.34 -5.20 13.40
CA GLN A 65 4.79 -5.36 13.59
C GLN A 65 5.57 -4.05 13.61
N ALA A 66 5.29 -3.14 12.67
CA ALA A 66 6.04 -1.89 12.51
C ALA A 66 5.15 -0.74 12.00
N PRO A 67 4.07 -0.36 12.71
CA PRO A 67 3.04 0.55 12.19
C PRO A 67 3.56 1.94 11.74
N THR A 68 4.69 2.39 12.28
CA THR A 68 5.34 3.64 11.86
C THR A 68 5.84 3.61 10.41
N LEU A 69 5.86 2.45 9.74
CA LEU A 69 6.23 2.33 8.32
C LEU A 69 5.30 3.10 7.39
N PHE A 70 4.06 3.33 7.81
CA PHE A 70 3.12 4.13 7.03
C PHE A 70 3.33 5.64 7.23
N THR A 71 4.09 6.04 8.24
CA THR A 71 4.36 7.45 8.52
C THR A 71 5.26 8.03 7.43
N GLY A 72 4.84 9.14 6.82
CA GLY A 72 5.60 9.82 5.78
C GLY A 72 5.30 9.36 4.36
N LEU A 73 4.46 8.33 4.19
CA LEU A 73 3.81 8.04 2.90
C LEU A 73 2.83 9.16 2.56
N ASP A 74 2.86 9.60 1.31
CA ASP A 74 1.88 10.54 0.75
C ASP A 74 0.63 9.79 0.26
N MET A 75 0.79 8.51 -0.12
CA MET A 75 -0.28 7.62 -0.54
C MET A 75 0.02 6.15 -0.20
N LEU A 76 -0.94 5.46 0.40
CA LEU A 76 -0.96 4.02 0.57
C LEU A 76 -2.17 3.45 -0.17
N CYS A 77 -1.92 2.59 -1.14
CA CYS A 77 -2.97 1.85 -1.83
C CYS A 77 -3.10 0.45 -1.21
N VAL A 78 -4.33 -0.02 -1.08
CA VAL A 78 -4.63 -1.40 -0.69
C VAL A 78 -5.63 -2.03 -1.65
N GLY A 79 -5.56 -3.34 -1.84
CA GLY A 79 -6.47 -4.04 -2.74
C GLY A 79 -6.19 -5.52 -2.86
N GLY A 80 -7.01 -6.22 -3.65
CA GLY A 80 -6.91 -7.67 -3.87
C GLY A 80 -7.63 -8.53 -2.82
N GLU A 81 -8.03 -7.95 -1.69
CA GLU A 81 -8.85 -8.59 -0.65
C GLU A 81 -9.82 -7.56 -0.07
N ALA A 82 -10.76 -8.01 0.77
CA ALA A 82 -11.61 -7.09 1.52
C ALA A 82 -10.79 -6.33 2.58
N VAL A 83 -10.92 -5.01 2.64
CA VAL A 83 -10.32 -4.17 3.69
C VAL A 83 -11.22 -4.22 4.93
N HIS A 84 -10.62 -4.41 6.11
CA HIS A 84 -11.35 -4.38 7.37
C HIS A 84 -11.13 -3.07 8.12
N LEU A 85 -12.20 -2.43 8.58
CA LEU A 85 -12.12 -1.16 9.32
C LEU A 85 -11.32 -1.23 10.61
N ALA A 86 -11.29 -2.39 11.27
CA ALA A 86 -10.52 -2.58 12.49
C ALA A 86 -9.02 -2.34 12.24
N ASP A 87 -8.50 -2.80 11.10
CA ASP A 87 -7.09 -2.61 10.74
C ASP A 87 -6.79 -1.14 10.42
N LEU A 88 -7.72 -0.45 9.74
CA LEU A 88 -7.61 0.99 9.48
C LEU A 88 -7.58 1.81 10.76
N ARG A 89 -8.45 1.49 11.73
CA ARG A 89 -8.48 2.14 13.04
C ARG A 89 -7.20 1.89 13.81
N ALA A 90 -6.65 0.68 13.76
CA ALA A 90 -5.38 0.35 14.43
C ALA A 90 -4.20 1.14 13.86
N ALA A 91 -4.21 1.42 12.55
CA ALA A 91 -3.17 2.17 11.86
C ALA A 91 -3.41 3.69 11.79
N GLU A 92 -4.56 4.20 12.21
CA GLU A 92 -5.07 5.55 11.88
C GLU A 92 -4.07 6.68 12.20
N GLN A 93 -3.41 6.61 13.36
CA GLN A 93 -2.43 7.61 13.79
C GLN A 93 -1.15 7.62 12.94
N TYR A 94 -0.86 6.52 12.23
CA TYR A 94 0.33 6.36 11.39
C TYR A 94 0.04 6.62 9.90
N LEU A 95 -1.23 6.59 9.49
CA LEU A 95 -1.69 6.93 8.16
C LEU A 95 -1.75 8.45 7.97
N THR A 96 -0.60 9.02 7.58
CA THR A 96 -0.45 10.47 7.34
C THR A 96 -0.88 10.92 5.95
N GLY A 97 -0.78 10.04 4.96
CA GLY A 97 -1.13 10.30 3.56
C GLY A 97 -2.54 9.86 3.18
N LYS A 98 -2.79 9.82 1.87
CA LYS A 98 -4.04 9.28 1.31
C LYS A 98 -4.07 7.76 1.49
N PHE A 99 -5.18 7.23 1.99
CA PHE A 99 -5.43 5.78 2.00
C PHE A 99 -6.45 5.44 0.92
N VAL A 100 -6.06 4.63 -0.06
CA VAL A 100 -6.88 4.31 -1.23
C VAL A 100 -7.18 2.82 -1.26
N ASN A 101 -8.46 2.46 -1.23
CA ASN A 101 -8.90 1.09 -1.48
C ASN A 101 -9.17 0.91 -2.98
N GLY A 102 -8.39 0.08 -3.65
CA GLY A 102 -8.50 -0.24 -5.06
C GLY A 102 -9.12 -1.61 -5.30
N TYR A 103 -10.04 -1.69 -6.26
CA TYR A 103 -10.65 -2.94 -6.70
C TYR A 103 -10.61 -3.03 -8.23
N GLY A 104 -10.18 -4.18 -8.73
CA GLY A 104 -10.27 -4.54 -10.14
C GLY A 104 -9.81 -5.99 -10.34
N PRO A 105 -10.44 -6.72 -11.27
CA PRO A 105 -9.91 -7.99 -11.73
C PRO A 105 -8.77 -7.77 -12.72
N THR A 106 -7.92 -8.78 -12.90
CA THR A 106 -6.79 -8.71 -13.83
C THR A 106 -7.21 -8.41 -15.27
N GLU A 107 -8.37 -8.93 -15.68
CA GLU A 107 -8.99 -8.68 -16.98
C GLU A 107 -9.27 -7.19 -17.27
N ASN A 108 -9.32 -6.33 -16.24
CA ASN A 108 -9.54 -4.90 -16.39
C ASN A 108 -8.35 -4.03 -15.95
N THR A 109 -7.13 -4.60 -15.96
CA THR A 109 -5.86 -3.89 -15.69
C THR A 109 -5.77 -3.32 -14.27
N THR A 110 -5.49 -4.20 -13.30
CA THR A 110 -5.21 -3.86 -11.90
C THR A 110 -6.39 -3.29 -11.10
N PHE A 111 -6.85 -2.07 -11.39
CA PHE A 111 -7.95 -1.43 -10.67
C PHE A 111 -8.97 -0.84 -11.64
N SER A 112 -10.24 -1.19 -11.45
CA SER A 112 -11.39 -0.60 -12.14
C SER A 112 -12.03 0.52 -11.33
N THR A 113 -11.99 0.39 -10.00
CA THR A 113 -12.58 1.35 -9.07
C THR A 113 -11.60 1.65 -7.94
N THR A 114 -11.64 2.88 -7.45
CA THR A 114 -10.85 3.32 -6.31
C THR A 114 -11.74 4.11 -5.36
N PHE A 115 -11.58 3.86 -4.06
CA PHE A 115 -12.26 4.58 -3.01
C PHE A 115 -11.23 5.24 -2.09
N LEU A 116 -11.28 6.57 -1.99
CA LEU A 116 -10.43 7.34 -1.08
C LEU A 116 -11.06 7.29 0.31
N VAL A 117 -10.41 6.58 1.23
CA VAL A 117 -10.89 6.35 2.59
C VAL A 117 -10.75 7.65 3.40
N SER A 118 -11.86 8.16 3.93
CA SER A 118 -11.92 9.38 4.74
C SER A 118 -12.02 9.08 6.23
N LYS A 119 -11.27 9.80 7.07
CA LYS A 119 -11.23 9.58 8.54
C LYS A 119 -12.60 9.74 9.22
N ASN A 120 -13.50 10.52 8.63
CA ASN A 120 -14.77 10.90 9.24
C ASN A 120 -15.99 10.15 8.68
N GLU A 121 -15.78 9.19 7.78
CA GLU A 121 -16.89 8.52 7.09
C GLU A 121 -17.36 7.29 7.88
N GLN A 122 -18.68 7.16 8.06
CA GLN A 122 -19.27 5.96 8.63
C GLN A 122 -19.41 4.91 7.53
N TYR A 123 -18.61 3.85 7.63
CA TYR A 123 -18.64 2.75 6.68
C TYR A 123 -19.78 1.81 7.01
N THR A 124 -20.88 1.92 6.27
CA THR A 124 -22.16 1.25 6.54
C THR A 124 -22.12 -0.27 6.42
N ASN A 125 -21.09 -0.83 5.77
CA ASN A 125 -20.96 -2.27 5.50
C ASN A 125 -19.74 -2.93 6.15
N GLY A 126 -19.04 -2.22 7.04
CA GLY A 126 -17.90 -2.75 7.79
C GLY A 126 -16.56 -2.70 7.08
#